data_AF-A0A7C6GPY2-F1
#
_entry.id   AF-A0A7C6GPY2-F1
#
_cell.length_a   1.000
_cell.length_b   1.000
_cell.length_c   1.000
_cell.angle_alpha   90.00
_cell.angle_beta   90.00
_cell.angle_gamma   90.00
#
_symmetry.space_group_name_H-M   'P 1'
#
loop_
_entity.id
_entity.type
_entity.pdbx_description
1 polymer ?
#
loop_
_entity_poly.entity_id
_entity_poly.type
_entity_poly.pdbx_seq_one_letter_code
_entity_poly.pdbx_strand_id
1 'polypeptide(L)'
;MGSGHLLLLLGRLEELIAKSPRFAGRVFLPYDEALEILKKIQVTLPSAVKAAEEILQKKERIIGEAKEEAERLLNRSNEEVQRILSEHHLTKLAQEKSNELKAQALSYAQQLEKDANLYVQEVLSRLEENLLEAIKVVHRAKEDYEPTKGREEADEENSEEE
;
A
#
# COMPACT_ATOMS: atom_id res chain seq x y z
N MET A 1 9.14 -28.51 -45.51
CA MET A 1 9.19 -29.41 -46.69
C MET A 1 10.50 -29.32 -47.48
N GLY A 2 11.19 -28.16 -47.55
CA GLY A 2 12.41 -28.01 -48.37
C GLY A 2 13.68 -28.72 -47.85
N SER A 3 13.95 -28.71 -46.54
CA SER A 3 15.20 -29.27 -46.01
C SER A 3 15.32 -30.78 -46.16
N GLY A 4 14.22 -31.52 -45.96
CA GLY A 4 14.18 -32.97 -46.16
C GLY A 4 14.32 -33.37 -47.63
N HIS A 5 13.81 -32.56 -48.55
CA HIS A 5 13.93 -32.81 -49.99
C HIS A 5 15.37 -32.56 -50.49
N LEU A 6 16.05 -31.53 -50.00
CA LEU A 6 17.45 -31.26 -50.34
C LEU A 6 18.38 -32.38 -49.84
N LEU A 7 18.18 -32.85 -48.60
CA LEU A 7 18.92 -33.99 -48.04
C LEU A 7 18.73 -35.26 -48.87
N LEU A 8 17.52 -35.51 -49.35
CA LEU A 8 17.22 -36.65 -50.22
C LEU A 8 17.93 -36.54 -51.58
N LEU A 9 17.98 -35.35 -52.18
CA LEU A 9 18.70 -35.12 -53.44
C LEU A 9 20.22 -35.26 -53.28
N LEU A 10 20.77 -34.74 -52.18
CA LEU A 10 22.18 -34.93 -51.85
C LEU A 10 22.52 -36.40 -51.60
N GLY A 11 21.67 -37.12 -50.86
CA GLY A 11 21.82 -38.56 -50.64
C GLY A 11 21.72 -39.37 -51.95
N ARG A 12 20.82 -38.99 -52.87
CA ARG A 12 20.74 -39.61 -54.19
C ARG A 12 21.99 -39.34 -55.04
N LEU A 13 22.58 -38.15 -54.95
CA LEU A 13 23.84 -37.83 -55.62
C LEU A 13 25.00 -38.65 -55.04
N GLU A 14 25.06 -38.78 -53.72
CA GLU A 14 26.04 -39.60 -53.01
C GLU A 14 25.93 -41.07 -53.42
N GLU A 15 24.71 -41.59 -53.50
CA GLU A 15 24.43 -42.95 -53.96
C GLU A 15 24.83 -43.16 -55.42
N LEU A 16 24.56 -42.18 -56.30
CA LEU A 16 24.99 -42.20 -57.70
C LEU A 16 26.52 -42.26 -57.82
N ILE A 17 27.23 -41.49 -56.99
CA ILE A 17 28.70 -41.51 -56.93
C ILE A 17 29.22 -42.85 -56.39
N ALA A 18 28.56 -43.42 -55.38
CA ALA A 18 28.95 -44.69 -54.78
C ALA A 18 28.76 -45.89 -55.73
N LYS A 19 27.69 -45.89 -56.54
CA LYS A 19 27.37 -46.96 -57.50
C LYS A 19 28.12 -46.87 -58.82
N SER A 20 28.77 -45.74 -59.10
CA SER A 20 29.45 -45.50 -60.37
C SER A 20 30.80 -46.25 -60.45
N PRO A 21 31.14 -46.83 -61.62
CA PRO A 21 32.37 -47.59 -61.77
C PRO A 21 33.60 -46.70 -61.61
N ARG A 22 34.62 -47.26 -60.95
CA ARG A 22 35.89 -46.59 -60.68
C ARG A 22 37.00 -47.22 -61.52
N PHE A 23 37.73 -46.40 -62.27
CA PHE A 23 38.86 -46.87 -63.07
C PHE A 23 40.03 -45.88 -62.98
N ALA A 24 41.23 -46.40 -62.68
CA ALA A 24 42.46 -45.62 -62.49
C ALA A 24 42.29 -44.39 -61.56
N GLY A 25 41.56 -44.57 -60.44
CA GLY A 25 41.27 -43.49 -59.49
C GLY A 25 40.19 -42.47 -59.93
N ARG A 26 39.55 -42.67 -61.09
CA ARG A 26 38.49 -41.80 -61.62
C ARG A 26 37.12 -42.46 -61.48
N VAL A 27 36.10 -41.67 -61.14
CA VAL A 27 34.70 -42.10 -61.06
C VAL A 27 33.99 -41.75 -62.36
N PHE A 28 33.34 -42.71 -63.00
CA PHE A 28 32.59 -42.51 -64.23
C PHE A 28 31.11 -42.32 -63.92
N LEU A 29 30.70 -41.06 -63.79
CA LEU A 29 29.32 -40.69 -63.45
C LEU A 29 28.43 -40.66 -64.71
N PRO A 30 27.20 -41.18 -64.64
CA PRO A 30 26.18 -40.93 -65.65
C PRO A 30 25.88 -39.43 -65.72
N TYR A 31 26.32 -38.78 -66.79
CA TYR A 31 26.29 -37.32 -66.94
C TYR A 31 24.88 -36.75 -66.80
N ASP A 32 23.91 -37.35 -67.50
CA ASP A 32 22.52 -36.85 -67.54
C ASP A 32 21.84 -36.95 -66.17
N GLU A 33 22.01 -38.07 -65.46
CA GLU A 33 21.43 -38.27 -64.12
C GLU A 33 22.07 -37.38 -63.06
N ALA A 34 23.40 -37.24 -63.10
CA ALA A 34 24.13 -36.33 -62.20
C ALA A 34 23.71 -34.87 -62.41
N LEU A 35 23.55 -34.46 -63.68
CA LEU A 35 23.11 -33.11 -64.04
C LEU A 35 21.66 -32.84 -63.63
N GLU A 36 20.78 -33.84 -63.73
CA GLU A 36 19.39 -33.72 -63.30
C GLU A 36 19.29 -33.50 -61.78
N ILE A 37 20.04 -34.28 -61.00
CA ILE A 37 20.09 -34.13 -59.53
C ILE A 37 20.66 -32.75 -59.17
N LEU A 38 21.73 -32.31 -59.84
CA LEU A 38 22.34 -31.00 -59.62
C LEU A 38 21.37 -29.85 -59.92
N LYS A 39 20.61 -29.92 -61.02
CA LYS A 39 19.56 -28.94 -61.37
C LYS A 39 18.47 -28.88 -60.30
N LYS A 40 18.02 -30.03 -59.80
CA LYS A 40 17.01 -30.11 -58.73
C LYS A 40 17.51 -29.50 -57.42
N ILE A 41 18.77 -29.73 -57.07
CA ILE A 41 19.44 -29.09 -55.93
C ILE A 41 19.48 -27.57 -56.12
N GLN A 42 19.89 -27.11 -57.30
CA GLN A 42 20.00 -25.68 -57.62
C GLN A 42 18.66 -24.95 -57.50
N VAL A 43 17.56 -25.58 -57.88
CA VAL A 43 16.21 -25.02 -57.75
C VAL A 43 15.73 -25.03 -56.29
N THR A 44 16.05 -26.07 -55.52
CA THR A 44 15.53 -26.25 -54.15
C THR A 44 16.33 -25.46 -53.12
N LEU A 45 17.65 -25.35 -53.27
CA LEU A 45 18.56 -24.77 -52.28
C LEU A 45 18.23 -23.32 -51.92
N PRO A 46 17.97 -22.38 -52.85
CA PRO A 46 17.66 -20.99 -52.52
C PRO A 46 16.43 -20.86 -51.59
N SER A 47 15.40 -21.69 -51.84
CA SER A 47 14.18 -21.70 -51.02
C SER A 47 14.43 -22.20 -49.59
N ALA A 48 15.33 -23.18 -49.42
CA ALA A 48 15.70 -23.70 -48.12
C ALA A 48 16.55 -22.71 -47.32
N VAL A 49 17.47 -22.01 -47.98
CA VAL A 49 18.28 -20.95 -47.37
C VAL A 49 17.39 -19.80 -46.91
N LYS A 50 16.49 -19.32 -47.79
CA LYS A 50 15.53 -18.25 -47.43
C LYS A 50 14.66 -18.62 -46.23
N ALA A 51 14.15 -19.85 -46.18
CA ALA A 51 13.37 -20.31 -45.04
C ALA A 51 14.18 -20.32 -43.74
N ALA A 52 15.47 -20.68 -43.80
CA ALA A 52 16.35 -20.65 -42.63
C ALA A 52 16.62 -19.20 -42.16
N GLU A 53 16.83 -18.27 -43.09
CA GLU A 53 16.98 -16.84 -42.79
C GLU A 53 15.73 -16.26 -42.13
N GLU A 54 14.53 -16.59 -42.64
CA GLU A 54 13.26 -16.17 -42.05
C GLU A 54 13.08 -16.70 -40.62
N ILE A 55 13.48 -17.96 -40.37
CA ILE A 55 13.46 -18.54 -39.02
C ILE A 55 14.41 -17.79 -38.09
N LEU A 56 15.62 -17.45 -38.55
CA LEU A 56 16.59 -16.69 -37.77
C LEU A 56 16.07 -15.28 -37.45
N GLN A 57 15.50 -14.58 -38.43
CA GLN A 57 14.89 -13.27 -38.21
C GLN A 57 13.72 -13.33 -37.24
N LYS A 58 12.85 -14.35 -37.37
CA LYS A 58 11.73 -14.55 -36.45
C LYS A 58 12.21 -14.86 -35.03
N LYS A 59 13.26 -15.66 -34.89
CA LYS A 59 13.89 -15.94 -33.60
C LYS A 59 14.40 -14.65 -32.95
N GLU A 60 15.12 -13.82 -33.70
CA GLU A 60 15.66 -12.58 -33.17
C GLU A 60 14.56 -11.61 -32.75
N ARG A 61 13.48 -11.50 -33.55
CA ARG A 61 12.29 -10.72 -33.19
C ARG A 61 11.66 -11.22 -31.89
N ILE A 62 11.44 -12.53 -31.75
CA ILE A 62 10.85 -13.11 -30.53
C ILE A 62 11.72 -12.83 -29.30
N ILE A 63 13.06 -12.94 -29.45
CA ILE A 63 13.98 -12.64 -28.35
C ILE A 63 13.92 -11.14 -27.99
N GLY A 64 13.86 -10.25 -28.97
CA GLY A 64 13.70 -8.82 -28.75
C GLY A 64 12.41 -8.49 -28.00
N GLU A 65 11.27 -9.01 -28.47
CA GLU A 65 9.95 -8.83 -27.84
C GLU A 65 9.93 -9.38 -26.41
N ALA A 66 10.52 -10.56 -26.18
CA ALA A 66 10.59 -11.16 -24.85
C ALA A 66 11.45 -10.32 -23.89
N LYS A 67 12.56 -9.74 -24.37
CA LYS A 67 13.41 -8.85 -23.56
C LYS A 67 12.68 -7.56 -23.20
N GLU A 68 12.02 -6.94 -24.17
CA GLU A 68 11.26 -5.71 -23.93
C GLU A 68 10.12 -5.95 -22.94
N GLU A 69 9.39 -7.06 -23.06
CA GLU A 69 8.32 -7.40 -22.12
C GLU A 69 8.85 -7.71 -20.71
N ALA A 70 10.00 -8.39 -20.61
CA ALA A 70 10.67 -8.63 -19.33
C ALA A 70 11.09 -7.32 -18.66
N GLU A 71 11.65 -6.37 -19.41
CA GLU A 71 12.00 -5.03 -18.90
C GLU A 71 10.76 -4.26 -18.44
N ARG A 72 9.68 -4.29 -19.23
CA ARG A 72 8.40 -3.67 -18.85
C ARG A 72 7.83 -4.26 -17.56
N LEU A 73 7.87 -5.58 -17.41
CA LEU A 73 7.39 -6.26 -16.21
C LEU A 73 8.23 -5.87 -14.99
N LEU A 74 9.55 -5.84 -15.14
CA LEU A 74 10.47 -5.48 -14.06
C LEU A 74 10.25 -4.03 -13.60
N ASN A 75 10.09 -3.10 -14.55
CA ASN A 75 9.80 -1.70 -14.23
C ASN A 75 8.45 -1.56 -13.49
N ARG A 76 7.38 -2.18 -14.00
CA ARG A 76 6.07 -2.17 -13.31
C ARG A 76 6.15 -2.77 -11.91
N SER A 77 6.86 -3.88 -11.75
CA SER A 77 7.03 -4.51 -10.44
C SER A 77 7.79 -3.60 -9.47
N ASN A 78 8.82 -2.91 -9.93
CA ASN A 78 9.57 -1.97 -9.10
C ASN A 78 8.71 -0.77 -8.69
N GLU A 79 7.94 -0.19 -9.62
CA GLU A 79 7.01 0.89 -9.33
C GLU A 79 5.96 0.49 -8.29
N GLU A 80 5.40 -0.73 -8.42
CA GLU A 80 4.41 -1.26 -7.48
C GLU A 80 5.01 -1.48 -6.09
N VAL A 81 6.22 -2.07 -6.02
CA VAL A 81 6.93 -2.26 -4.75
C VAL A 81 7.19 -0.92 -4.05
N GLN A 82 7.62 0.10 -4.81
CA GLN A 82 7.84 1.43 -4.25
C GLN A 82 6.55 2.06 -3.72
N ARG A 83 5.43 1.88 -4.45
CA ARG A 83 4.11 2.35 -4.00
C ARG A 83 3.70 1.68 -2.69
N ILE A 84 3.75 0.35 -2.63
CA ILE A 84 3.37 -0.42 -1.43
C ILE A 84 4.24 -0.03 -0.23
N LEU A 85 5.56 0.11 -0.42
CA LEU A 85 6.46 0.54 0.66
C LEU A 85 6.13 1.95 1.16
N SER A 86 5.83 2.87 0.24
CA SER A 86 5.43 4.23 0.57
C SER A 86 4.11 4.26 1.36
N GLU A 87 3.09 3.55 0.88
CA GLU A 87 1.79 3.43 1.54
C GLU A 87 1.91 2.78 2.92
N HIS A 88 2.70 1.71 3.04
CA HIS A 88 2.94 1.03 4.32
C HIS A 88 3.69 1.94 5.30
N HIS A 89 4.71 2.67 4.84
CA HIS A 89 5.44 3.63 5.67
C HIS A 89 4.51 4.76 6.15
N LEU A 90 3.70 5.33 5.26
CA LEU A 90 2.73 6.37 5.59
C LEU A 90 1.70 5.86 6.62
N THR A 91 1.18 4.64 6.42
CA THR A 91 0.22 4.02 7.33
C THR A 91 0.82 3.80 8.70
N LYS A 92 2.07 3.30 8.77
CA LYS A 92 2.78 3.10 10.04
C LYS A 92 2.99 4.42 10.78
N LEU A 93 3.44 5.46 10.08
CA LEU A 93 3.64 6.79 10.68
C LEU A 93 2.31 7.39 11.18
N ALA A 94 1.23 7.24 10.40
CA ALA A 94 -0.10 7.69 10.80
C ALA A 94 -0.59 6.95 12.05
N GLN A 95 -0.34 5.64 12.15
CA GLN A 95 -0.71 4.84 13.31
C GLN A 95 0.10 5.24 14.55
N GLU A 96 1.41 5.47 14.42
CA GLU A 96 2.26 5.97 15.50
C GLU A 96 1.77 7.32 15.99
N LYS A 97 1.48 8.26 15.08
CA LYS A 97 0.97 9.59 15.45
C LYS A 97 -0.42 9.53 16.10
N SER A 98 -1.29 8.65 15.61
CA SER A 98 -2.60 8.41 16.22
C SER A 98 -2.48 7.91 17.65
N ASN A 99 -1.57 6.96 17.90
CA ASN A 99 -1.33 6.43 19.23
C ASN A 99 -0.76 7.48 20.18
N GLU A 100 0.18 8.31 19.70
CA GLU A 100 0.73 9.44 20.44
C GLU A 100 -0.36 10.44 20.84
N LEU A 101 -1.21 10.86 19.88
CA LEU A 101 -2.33 11.77 20.14
C LEU A 101 -3.33 11.20 21.13
N LYS A 102 -3.65 9.90 21.02
CA LYS A 102 -4.53 9.22 22.00
C LYS A 102 -3.92 9.23 23.39
N ALA A 103 -2.63 8.93 23.52
CA ALA A 103 -1.95 8.97 24.81
C ALA A 103 -1.94 10.38 25.42
N GLN A 104 -1.69 11.40 24.60
CA GLN A 104 -1.75 12.81 25.03
C GLN A 104 -3.16 13.21 25.46
N ALA A 105 -4.19 12.83 24.69
CA ALA A 105 -5.58 13.13 25.02
C ALA A 105 -6.02 12.44 26.32
N LEU A 106 -5.63 11.19 26.56
CA LEU A 106 -5.92 10.48 27.80
C LEU A 106 -5.23 11.14 29.00
N SER A 107 -3.95 11.50 28.86
CA SER A 107 -3.21 12.20 29.91
C SER A 107 -3.85 13.57 30.24
N TYR A 108 -4.21 14.32 29.19
CA TYR A 108 -4.89 15.61 29.34
C TYR A 108 -6.25 15.46 30.03
N ALA A 109 -7.05 14.46 29.66
CA ALA A 109 -8.34 14.20 30.28
C ALA A 109 -8.20 13.85 31.77
N GLN A 110 -7.22 13.02 32.14
CA GLN A 110 -6.94 12.69 33.54
C GLN A 110 -6.51 13.92 34.34
N GLN A 111 -5.67 14.77 33.74
CA GLN A 111 -5.22 16.00 34.38
C GLN A 111 -6.38 16.99 34.57
N LEU A 112 -7.22 17.14 33.54
CA LEU A 112 -8.41 17.98 33.61
C LEU A 112 -9.40 17.51 34.68
N GLU A 113 -9.61 16.19 34.80
CA GLU A 113 -10.48 15.62 35.84
C GLU A 113 -9.93 15.92 37.24
N LYS A 114 -8.61 15.75 37.43
CA LYS A 114 -7.95 16.08 38.69
C LYS A 114 -8.08 17.57 39.03
N ASP A 115 -7.81 18.44 38.07
CA ASP A 115 -7.88 19.89 38.24
C ASP A 115 -9.32 20.35 38.54
N ALA A 116 -10.31 19.77 37.86
CA ALA A 116 -11.73 20.02 38.14
C ALA A 116 -12.14 19.58 39.55
N ASN A 117 -11.68 18.40 40.00
CA ASN A 117 -11.95 17.92 41.35
C ASN A 117 -11.33 18.83 42.42
N LEU A 118 -10.10 19.29 42.21
CA LEU A 118 -9.44 20.25 43.11
C LEU A 118 -10.21 21.58 43.15
N TYR A 119 -10.64 22.08 42.00
CA TYR A 119 -11.44 23.30 41.92
C TYR A 119 -12.79 23.17 42.66
N VAL A 120 -13.50 22.05 42.48
CA VAL A 120 -14.75 21.77 43.20
C VAL A 120 -14.53 21.74 44.71
N GLN A 121 -13.46 21.08 45.18
CA GLN A 121 -13.11 21.06 46.60
C GLN A 121 -12.87 22.48 47.14
N GLU A 122 -12.10 23.29 46.42
CA GLU A 122 -11.83 24.68 46.82
C GLU A 122 -13.11 25.52 46.90
N VAL A 123 -13.99 25.41 45.91
CA VAL A 123 -15.26 26.14 45.89
C VAL A 123 -16.17 25.70 47.04
N LEU A 124 -16.27 24.40 47.30
CA LEU A 124 -17.07 23.87 48.40
C LEU A 124 -16.52 24.28 49.77
N SER A 125 -15.21 24.24 49.97
CA SER A 125 -14.59 24.70 51.23
C SER A 125 -14.84 26.19 51.49
N ARG A 126 -14.72 27.04 50.46
CA ARG A 126 -15.05 28.48 50.58
C ARG A 126 -16.53 28.69 50.90
N LEU A 127 -17.42 27.90 50.30
CA LEU A 127 -18.85 27.98 50.59
C LEU A 127 -19.15 27.57 52.04
N GLU A 128 -18.55 26.47 52.52
CA GLU A 128 -18.69 26.02 53.90
C GLU A 128 -18.23 27.10 54.90
N GLU A 129 -17.07 27.70 54.66
CA GLU A 129 -16.52 28.76 55.51
C GLU A 129 -17.48 29.97 55.60
N ASN A 130 -18.00 30.42 54.46
CA ASN A 130 -18.98 31.51 54.39
C ASN A 130 -20.29 31.16 55.13
N LEU A 131 -20.79 29.93 54.98
CA LEU A 131 -22.01 29.48 55.66
C LEU A 131 -21.82 29.40 57.18
N LEU A 132 -20.66 28.92 57.64
CA LEU A 132 -20.32 28.91 59.07
C LEU A 132 -20.26 30.33 59.63
N GLU A 133 -19.73 31.29 58.89
CA GLU A 133 -19.72 32.69 59.30
C GLU A 133 -21.14 33.27 59.35
N ALA A 134 -21.98 33.02 58.34
CA ALA A 134 -23.37 33.45 58.33
C ALA A 134 -24.16 32.86 59.52
N ILE A 135 -23.97 31.58 59.84
CA ILE A 135 -24.59 30.94 61.01
C ILE A 135 -24.15 31.61 62.31
N LYS A 136 -22.87 31.97 62.46
CA LYS A 136 -22.39 32.71 63.65
C LYS A 136 -23.08 34.06 63.80
N VAL A 137 -23.31 34.79 62.70
CA VAL A 137 -24.05 36.05 62.71
C VAL A 137 -25.50 35.84 63.15
N VAL A 138 -26.17 34.82 62.61
CA VAL A 138 -27.55 34.47 62.99
C VAL A 138 -27.63 34.05 64.47
N HIS A 139 -26.66 33.30 64.99
CA HIS A 139 -26.63 32.91 66.39
C HIS A 139 -26.52 34.13 67.32
N ARG A 140 -25.61 35.06 67.01
CA ARG A 140 -25.49 36.32 67.75
C ARG A 140 -26.78 37.14 67.70
N ALA A 141 -27.37 37.29 66.51
CA ALA A 141 -28.64 38.01 66.35
C ALA A 141 -29.80 37.38 67.15
N LYS A 142 -29.78 36.06 67.34
CA LYS A 142 -30.76 35.33 68.16
C LYS A 142 -30.47 35.46 69.66
N GLU A 143 -29.21 35.48 70.08
CA GLU A 143 -28.80 35.73 71.47
C GLU A 143 -29.13 37.16 71.90
N ASP A 144 -28.92 38.14 71.02
CA ASP A 144 -29.23 39.55 71.24
C ASP A 144 -30.74 39.86 71.13
N TYR A 145 -31.56 38.87 70.76
CA TYR A 145 -33.02 39.06 70.64
C TYR A 145 -33.70 39.02 72.01
N GLU A 146 -34.04 40.19 72.53
CA GLU A 146 -35.02 40.30 73.60
C GLU A 146 -36.43 40.41 73.01
N PRO A 147 -37.39 39.53 73.40
CA PRO A 147 -38.77 39.70 73.01
C PRO A 147 -39.27 41.00 73.64
N THR A 148 -39.61 41.98 72.81
CA THR A 148 -40.36 43.15 73.25
C THR A 148 -41.69 42.66 73.83
N LYS A 149 -41.84 42.72 75.16
CA LYS A 149 -43.16 42.63 75.78
C LYS A 149 -44.00 43.74 75.16
N GLY A 150 -45.09 43.35 74.50
CA GLY A 150 -46.06 44.27 73.95
C GLY A 150 -46.49 45.27 75.02
N ARG A 151 -46.50 46.55 74.65
CA ARG A 151 -47.25 47.60 75.33
C ARG A 151 -48.73 47.15 75.36
N GLU A 152 -49.17 46.58 76.47
CA GLU A 152 -50.60 46.44 76.80
C GLU A 152 -50.98 47.22 78.08
N GLU A 153 -50.09 48.04 78.66
CA GLU A 153 -50.37 48.80 79.90
C GLU A 153 -50.35 50.33 79.73
N ALA A 154 -50.53 50.87 78.51
CA ALA A 154 -50.46 52.33 78.29
C ALA A 154 -51.82 53.03 78.07
N ASP A 155 -52.94 52.31 78.05
CA ASP A 155 -54.24 52.90 77.67
C ASP A 155 -55.26 53.02 78.83
N GLU A 156 -54.94 52.70 80.09
CA GLU A 156 -55.90 52.81 81.21
C GLU A 156 -55.70 53.99 82.17
N GLU A 157 -54.57 54.73 82.15
CA GLU A 157 -54.32 55.80 83.14
C GLU A 157 -54.55 57.24 82.66
N ASN A 158 -54.98 57.48 81.43
CA ASN A 158 -55.20 58.86 80.92
C ASN A 158 -56.66 59.24 80.66
N SER A 159 -57.62 58.57 81.31
CA SER A 159 -59.06 58.89 81.21
C SER A 159 -59.74 59.32 82.52
N GLU A 160 -59.01 59.54 83.62
CA GLU A 160 -59.58 60.15 84.82
C GLU A 160 -58.85 61.46 85.15
N GLU A 161 -59.62 62.56 85.12
CA GLU A 161 -59.36 63.91 85.66
C GLU A 161 -58.90 65.02 84.67
N GLU A 162 -59.85 65.47 83.82
CA GLU A 162 -60.10 66.90 83.55
C GLU A 162 -61.54 67.26 83.94
#